data_AF-A0AA88XFA5-F1
#
_entry.id   AF-A0AA88XFA5-F1
#
_cell.length_a   1.000
_cell.length_b   1.000
_cell.length_c   1.000
_cell.angle_alpha   90.00
_cell.angle_beta   90.00
_cell.angle_gamma   90.00
#
_symmetry.space_group_name_H-M   'P 1'
#
loop_
_entity.id
_entity.type
_entity.pdbx_description
1 polymer ?
#
loop_
_entity_poly.entity_id
_entity_poly.type
_entity_poly.pdbx_seq_one_letter_code
_entity_poly.pdbx_strand_id
1 'polypeptide(L)'
;MSSENNSLELSAKRHREGSFLDSADSSMQNSDSSRGSNPLPPGVYPSTSAGLPSLPYVMHPQYMSSPVPGFHPSTAPQSSISDLDIQRIAAVLKGQIVSEVYNAFQQHFDEMKATIDTLSAQNKVLTQKVDDLEMYSRRSCIRITGIPEEKPQVDQDGKEVKVDENTTGKIVELARLIDVSVTEDDIEVSHRINRKDGSRDRPRQIITRIKNNVKRHALISNSYKLAKFPAKKGTYICQELTKARSKVAYEARQLVREKKIKSTGVWDGKILMTDLRGGKHAVQSLDEFLDVVRSLGIGNDTP
;
A
#
# COMPACT_ATOMS: atom_id res chain seq x y z
N MET A 1 26.67 24.79 42.35
CA MET A 1 26.64 23.32 42.23
C MET A 1 25.40 22.84 41.46
N SER A 2 25.08 23.46 40.31
CA SER A 2 23.78 23.22 39.64
C SER A 2 23.87 23.05 38.12
N SER A 3 25.08 22.95 37.55
CA SER A 3 25.30 22.94 36.10
C SER A 3 25.82 21.62 35.54
N GLU A 4 26.23 20.66 36.37
CA GLU A 4 26.84 19.40 35.91
C GLU A 4 25.86 18.25 35.69
N ASN A 5 24.65 18.31 36.26
CA ASN A 5 23.67 17.22 36.14
C ASN A 5 22.87 17.21 34.82
N ASN A 6 22.87 18.31 34.05
CA ASN A 6 22.08 18.40 32.81
C ASN A 6 22.81 17.78 31.60
N SER A 7 24.14 17.65 31.67
CA SER A 7 24.97 17.11 30.58
C SER A 7 24.95 15.58 30.51
N LEU A 8 24.71 14.90 31.64
CA LEU A 8 24.61 13.44 31.70
C LEU A 8 23.28 12.91 31.16
N GLU A 9 22.18 13.66 31.30
CA GLU A 9 20.85 13.27 30.81
C GLU A 9 20.72 13.38 29.28
N LEU A 10 21.42 14.35 28.67
CA LEU A 10 21.54 14.51 27.22
C LEU A 10 22.52 13.51 26.58
N SER A 11 23.49 13.00 27.35
CA SER A 11 24.45 11.98 26.90
C SER A 11 23.84 10.57 26.91
N ALA A 12 22.96 10.26 27.88
CA ALA A 12 22.26 8.98 27.95
C ALA A 12 21.25 8.76 26.81
N LYS A 13 20.75 9.84 26.19
CA LYS A 13 19.96 9.78 24.94
C LYS A 13 20.80 9.42 23.69
N ARG A 14 22.13 9.60 23.72
CA ARG A 14 23.02 9.38 22.57
C ARG A 14 23.57 7.96 22.44
N HIS A 15 23.44 7.12 23.47
CA HIS A 15 24.17 5.85 23.54
C HIS A 15 23.37 4.58 23.16
N ARG A 16 22.19 4.68 22.51
CA ARG A 16 21.31 3.52 22.33
C ARG A 16 20.87 3.15 20.92
N GLU A 17 21.66 3.52 19.91
CA GLU A 17 21.40 3.13 18.51
C GLU A 17 22.37 2.08 17.95
N GLY A 18 23.36 1.66 18.73
CA GLY A 18 24.34 0.64 18.33
C GLY A 18 24.26 -0.62 19.20
N SER A 19 23.33 -1.53 18.91
CA SER A 19 23.51 -2.98 19.07
C SER A 19 22.22 -3.70 18.64
N PHE A 20 22.00 -3.77 17.33
CA PHE A 20 21.01 -4.65 16.71
C PHE A 20 21.77 -5.58 15.75
N LEU A 21 22.22 -6.72 16.27
CA LEU A 21 22.58 -7.90 15.50
C LEU A 21 21.54 -8.96 15.90
N ASP A 22 20.66 -9.37 14.98
CA ASP A 22 20.99 -10.48 14.07
C ASP A 22 19.88 -10.74 13.04
N SER A 23 20.38 -10.99 11.82
CA SER A 23 19.89 -11.90 10.77
C SER A 23 18.55 -11.62 10.09
N ALA A 24 18.61 -10.83 9.00
CA ALA A 24 17.77 -11.04 7.83
C ALA A 24 18.69 -11.38 6.66
N ASP A 25 18.93 -12.67 6.49
CA ASP A 25 19.59 -13.20 5.31
C ASP A 25 18.63 -13.16 4.12
N SER A 26 19.21 -12.93 2.96
CA SER A 26 18.55 -12.59 1.72
C SER A 26 18.11 -13.84 0.99
N SER A 27 16.81 -14.01 0.79
CA SER A 27 16.30 -14.90 -0.27
C SER A 27 14.93 -14.45 -0.74
N MET A 28 14.88 -13.43 -1.61
CA MET A 28 13.77 -13.27 -2.54
C MET A 28 13.95 -14.33 -3.64
N GLN A 29 13.36 -15.51 -3.43
CA GLN A 29 13.06 -16.42 -4.53
C GLN A 29 11.63 -16.14 -4.98
N ASN A 30 11.50 -15.82 -6.27
CA ASN A 30 10.25 -15.73 -7.00
C ASN A 30 9.49 -17.06 -6.86
N SER A 31 8.37 -17.06 -6.13
CA SER A 31 7.39 -18.13 -6.18
C SER A 31 6.23 -17.69 -7.06
N ASP A 32 6.30 -18.18 -8.28
CA ASP A 32 5.24 -18.44 -9.24
C ASP A 32 3.93 -18.88 -8.53
N SER A 33 2.89 -18.06 -8.64
CA SER A 33 1.54 -18.38 -8.19
C SER A 33 0.65 -18.59 -9.41
N SER A 34 0.66 -19.82 -9.89
CA SER A 34 -0.43 -20.39 -10.67
C SER A 34 -1.60 -20.76 -9.76
N ARG A 35 -2.81 -20.64 -10.32
CA ARG A 35 -4.14 -21.04 -9.82
C ARG A 35 -4.90 -20.04 -8.93
N GLY A 36 -5.83 -19.37 -9.61
CA GLY A 36 -6.95 -18.64 -9.01
C GLY A 36 -7.92 -18.20 -10.12
N SER A 37 -8.44 -19.15 -10.90
CA SER A 37 -9.49 -18.90 -11.88
C SER A 37 -10.79 -18.56 -11.16
N ASN A 38 -11.18 -17.29 -11.15
CA ASN A 38 -12.53 -16.87 -10.84
C ASN A 38 -13.26 -16.44 -12.13
N PRO A 39 -14.50 -16.90 -12.33
CA PRO A 39 -15.24 -16.71 -13.56
C PRO A 39 -15.76 -15.28 -13.69
N LEU A 40 -15.71 -14.77 -14.92
CA LEU A 40 -16.23 -13.46 -15.31
C LEU A 40 -17.76 -13.38 -15.11
N PRO A 41 -18.31 -12.20 -14.76
CA PRO A 41 -19.75 -11.99 -14.75
C PRO A 41 -20.34 -12.03 -16.18
N PRO A 42 -21.59 -12.50 -16.35
CA PRO A 42 -22.21 -12.62 -17.66
C PRO A 42 -22.52 -11.24 -18.23
N GLY A 43 -21.83 -10.88 -19.32
CA GLY A 43 -22.13 -9.72 -20.14
C GLY A 43 -23.44 -9.90 -20.90
N VAL A 44 -24.31 -8.91 -20.78
CA VAL A 44 -25.51 -8.73 -21.60
C VAL A 44 -25.06 -8.35 -23.01
N TYR A 45 -25.22 -9.26 -23.97
CA TYR A 45 -25.10 -8.94 -25.39
C TYR A 45 -26.45 -8.40 -25.89
N PRO A 46 -26.50 -7.24 -26.57
CA PRO A 46 -27.63 -6.95 -27.44
C PRO A 46 -27.47 -7.76 -28.72
N SER A 47 -28.37 -8.74 -28.90
CA SER A 47 -28.63 -9.39 -30.16
C SER A 47 -29.32 -8.40 -31.10
N THR A 48 -28.70 -8.12 -32.24
CA THR A 48 -29.38 -7.42 -33.34
C THR A 48 -28.95 -8.05 -34.66
N SER A 49 -29.50 -9.23 -34.94
CA SER A 49 -29.59 -9.76 -36.31
C SER A 49 -30.83 -9.14 -36.96
N ALA A 50 -30.69 -7.93 -37.49
CA ALA A 50 -31.70 -7.35 -38.37
C ALA A 50 -31.60 -8.06 -39.73
N GLY A 51 -32.65 -8.81 -40.06
CA GLY A 51 -32.81 -9.49 -41.33
C GLY A 51 -32.87 -8.50 -42.49
N LEU A 52 -32.23 -8.88 -43.59
CA LEU A 52 -32.39 -8.26 -44.90
C LEU A 52 -33.86 -8.40 -45.34
N PRO A 53 -34.55 -7.34 -45.76
CA PRO A 53 -35.85 -7.47 -46.41
C PRO A 53 -35.64 -8.02 -47.83
N SER A 54 -36.24 -9.18 -48.10
CA SER A 54 -36.42 -9.69 -49.46
C SER A 54 -37.37 -8.78 -50.23
N LEU A 55 -36.89 -8.24 -51.35
CA LEU A 55 -37.71 -7.46 -52.28
C LEU A 55 -38.72 -8.37 -52.99
N PRO A 56 -39.96 -7.90 -53.24
CA PRO A 56 -40.96 -8.66 -53.97
C PRO A 56 -40.58 -8.80 -55.45
N TYR A 57 -40.70 -10.02 -55.95
CA TYR A 57 -40.58 -10.39 -57.35
C TYR A 57 -41.72 -9.74 -58.15
N VAL A 58 -41.41 -8.67 -58.90
CA VAL A 58 -42.34 -8.02 -59.82
C VAL A 58 -42.29 -8.76 -61.16
N MET A 59 -43.39 -9.43 -61.51
CA MET A 59 -43.60 -9.96 -62.86
C MET A 59 -43.69 -8.81 -63.86
N HIS A 60 -42.79 -8.79 -64.85
CA HIS A 60 -42.89 -7.88 -65.98
C HIS A 60 -43.85 -8.43 -67.05
N PRO A 61 -44.76 -7.61 -67.61
CA PRO A 61 -45.56 -7.99 -68.77
C PRO A 61 -44.69 -8.06 -70.02
N GLN A 62 -44.85 -9.15 -70.78
CA GLN A 62 -44.30 -9.31 -72.13
C GLN A 62 -45.04 -8.35 -73.08
N TYR A 63 -44.47 -7.18 -73.33
CA TYR A 63 -44.90 -6.33 -74.45
C TYR A 63 -44.14 -6.71 -75.71
N MET A 64 -44.90 -7.14 -76.71
CA MET A 64 -44.44 -7.31 -78.08
C MET A 64 -44.12 -5.93 -78.68
N SER A 65 -42.87 -5.72 -79.07
CA SER A 65 -42.45 -4.53 -79.82
C SER A 65 -42.12 -4.91 -81.26
N SER A 66 -42.91 -4.37 -82.19
CA SER A 66 -42.68 -4.39 -83.64
C SER A 66 -41.39 -3.63 -84.03
N PRO A 67 -40.79 -3.92 -85.20
CA PRO A 67 -39.54 -3.30 -85.60
C PRO A 67 -39.78 -1.89 -86.16
N VAL A 68 -39.25 -0.88 -85.48
CA VAL A 68 -39.15 0.49 -86.00
C VAL A 68 -37.79 0.63 -86.72
N PRO A 69 -37.74 0.96 -88.02
CA PRO A 69 -36.50 1.21 -88.73
C PRO A 69 -35.99 2.63 -88.45
N GLY A 70 -34.72 2.76 -88.11
CA GLY A 70 -33.99 4.03 -88.21
C GLY A 70 -33.94 4.86 -86.92
N PHE A 71 -33.15 4.40 -85.95
CA PHE A 71 -32.51 5.29 -84.97
C PHE A 71 -31.12 4.76 -84.68
N HIS A 72 -30.11 5.48 -85.16
CA HIS A 72 -28.70 5.23 -84.87
C HIS A 72 -28.47 5.58 -83.39
N PRO A 73 -27.91 4.67 -82.57
CA PRO A 73 -27.56 5.03 -81.21
C PRO A 73 -26.44 6.06 -81.28
N SER A 74 -26.75 7.31 -80.96
CA SER A 74 -25.74 8.25 -80.51
C SER A 74 -25.16 7.67 -79.23
N THR A 75 -24.00 7.01 -79.36
CA THR A 75 -23.16 6.56 -78.27
C THR A 75 -22.84 7.77 -77.40
N ALA A 76 -23.67 8.02 -76.38
CA ALA A 76 -23.26 8.83 -75.26
C ALA A 76 -21.95 8.20 -74.75
N PRO A 77 -20.86 8.97 -74.59
CA PRO A 77 -19.62 8.42 -74.10
C PRO A 77 -19.90 7.80 -72.73
N GLN A 78 -19.84 6.47 -72.65
CA GLN A 78 -19.74 5.82 -71.37
C GLN A 78 -18.39 6.24 -70.81
N SER A 79 -18.40 7.23 -69.92
CA SER A 79 -17.25 7.63 -69.13
C SER A 79 -16.87 6.45 -68.24
N SER A 80 -16.05 5.55 -68.77
CA SER A 80 -15.46 4.46 -68.01
C SER A 80 -14.42 5.07 -67.07
N ILE A 81 -14.67 4.92 -65.76
CA ILE A 81 -13.70 5.29 -64.73
C ILE A 81 -12.43 4.48 -65.00
N SER A 82 -11.29 5.15 -65.19
CA SER A 82 -10.05 4.46 -65.48
C SER A 82 -9.49 3.80 -64.22
N ASP A 83 -8.72 2.73 -64.38
CA ASP A 83 -8.04 2.08 -63.24
C ASP A 83 -7.16 3.07 -62.44
N LEU A 84 -6.63 4.09 -63.12
CA LEU A 84 -5.87 5.17 -62.49
C LEU A 84 -6.75 6.04 -61.58
N ASP A 85 -8.00 6.29 -61.97
CA ASP A 85 -8.96 7.04 -61.13
C ASP A 85 -9.38 6.22 -59.92
N ILE A 86 -9.60 4.90 -60.08
CA ILE A 86 -9.90 3.98 -58.96
C ILE A 86 -8.73 3.96 -57.97
N GLN A 87 -7.49 3.90 -58.44
CA GLN A 87 -6.31 3.91 -57.57
C GLN A 87 -6.14 5.22 -56.81
N ARG A 88 -6.39 6.37 -57.47
CA ARG A 88 -6.35 7.69 -56.82
C ARG A 88 -7.42 7.81 -55.74
N ILE A 89 -8.64 7.39 -56.04
CA ILE A 89 -9.75 7.38 -55.07
C ILE A 89 -9.41 6.46 -53.88
N ALA A 90 -8.91 5.25 -54.14
CA ALA A 90 -8.52 4.31 -53.09
C ALA A 90 -7.40 4.86 -52.19
N ALA A 91 -6.41 5.56 -52.76
CA ALA A 91 -5.33 6.18 -51.99
C ALA A 91 -5.84 7.32 -51.09
N VAL A 92 -6.73 8.18 -51.61
CA VAL A 92 -7.36 9.26 -50.84
C VAL A 92 -8.21 8.69 -49.71
N LEU A 93 -9.07 7.72 -50.02
CA LEU A 93 -9.93 7.06 -49.02
C LEU A 93 -9.11 6.36 -47.95
N LYS A 94 -8.02 5.66 -48.32
CA LYS A 94 -7.12 5.03 -47.35
C LYS A 94 -6.47 6.06 -46.44
N GLY A 95 -6.01 7.19 -46.97
CA GLY A 95 -5.44 8.29 -46.18
C GLY A 95 -6.45 8.88 -45.19
N GLN A 96 -7.68 9.12 -45.64
CA GLN A 96 -8.77 9.62 -44.81
C GLN A 96 -9.12 8.65 -43.70
N ILE A 97 -9.37 7.37 -44.02
CA ILE A 97 -9.70 6.34 -43.02
C ILE A 97 -8.58 6.18 -41.99
N VAL A 98 -7.32 6.13 -42.43
CA VAL A 98 -6.18 6.01 -41.50
C VAL A 98 -6.12 7.23 -40.57
N SER A 99 -6.35 8.45 -41.08
CA SER A 99 -6.35 9.65 -40.26
C SER A 99 -7.50 9.68 -39.24
N GLU A 100 -8.71 9.27 -39.64
CA GLU A 100 -9.87 9.22 -38.76
C GLU A 100 -9.70 8.16 -37.67
N VAL A 101 -9.23 6.96 -38.03
CA VAL A 101 -8.94 5.89 -37.07
C VAL A 101 -7.84 6.31 -36.11
N TYR A 102 -6.78 6.96 -36.60
CA TYR A 102 -5.71 7.46 -35.74
C TYR A 102 -6.22 8.52 -34.75
N ASN A 103 -7.03 9.48 -35.22
CA ASN A 103 -7.58 10.52 -34.36
C ASN A 103 -8.53 9.93 -33.30
N ALA A 104 -9.41 8.99 -33.69
CA ALA A 104 -10.30 8.30 -32.78
C ALA A 104 -9.53 7.48 -31.73
N PHE A 105 -8.46 6.79 -32.17
CA PHE A 105 -7.59 6.04 -31.27
C PHE A 105 -6.84 6.96 -30.29
N GLN A 106 -6.30 8.07 -30.79
CA GLN A 106 -5.60 9.05 -29.96
C GLN A 106 -6.53 9.68 -28.93
N GLN A 107 -7.75 10.05 -29.34
CA GLN A 107 -8.78 10.56 -28.43
C GLN A 107 -9.09 9.53 -27.32
N HIS A 108 -9.36 8.28 -27.69
CA HIS A 108 -9.62 7.23 -26.70
C HIS A 108 -8.42 6.96 -25.78
N PHE A 109 -7.20 7.04 -26.31
CA PHE A 109 -5.98 6.89 -25.52
C PHE A 109 -5.85 8.01 -24.48
N ASP A 110 -6.11 9.25 -24.88
CA ASP A 110 -6.06 10.40 -24.00
C ASP A 110 -7.17 10.36 -22.93
N GLU A 111 -8.38 9.93 -23.30
CA GLU A 111 -9.50 9.69 -22.37
C GLU A 111 -9.17 8.59 -21.35
N MET A 112 -8.60 7.47 -21.81
CA MET A 112 -8.16 6.38 -20.94
C MET A 112 -7.07 6.84 -19.98
N LYS A 113 -6.08 7.60 -20.47
CA LYS A 113 -5.00 8.15 -19.64
C LYS A 113 -5.54 9.11 -18.58
N ALA A 114 -6.43 10.03 -18.94
CA ALA A 114 -7.07 10.94 -18.00
C ALA A 114 -7.88 10.17 -16.93
N THR A 115 -8.54 9.08 -17.32
CA THR A 115 -9.28 8.21 -16.39
C THR A 115 -8.32 7.50 -15.43
N ILE A 116 -7.20 6.95 -15.92
CA ILE A 116 -6.17 6.30 -15.09
C ILE A 116 -5.60 7.31 -14.07
N ASP A 117 -5.27 8.52 -14.51
CA ASP A 117 -4.72 9.56 -13.65
C ASP A 117 -5.73 9.95 -12.55
N THR A 118 -7.01 10.11 -12.92
CA THR A 118 -8.09 10.42 -11.99
C THR A 118 -8.29 9.30 -10.95
N LEU A 119 -8.40 8.04 -11.40
CA LEU A 119 -8.59 6.90 -10.52
C LEU A 119 -7.39 6.67 -9.61
N SER A 120 -6.17 6.85 -10.13
CA SER A 120 -4.93 6.77 -9.35
C SER A 120 -4.91 7.82 -8.23
N ALA A 121 -5.25 9.07 -8.56
CA ALA A 121 -5.34 10.15 -7.57
C ALA A 121 -6.41 9.85 -6.49
N GLN A 122 -7.58 9.38 -6.89
CA GLN A 122 -8.65 9.00 -5.95
C GLN A 122 -8.23 7.83 -5.05
N ASN A 123 -7.61 6.80 -5.62
CA ASN A 123 -7.13 5.65 -4.87
C ASN A 123 -6.07 6.06 -3.84
N LYS A 124 -5.16 6.97 -4.20
CA LYS A 124 -4.18 7.54 -3.27
C LYS A 124 -4.88 8.26 -2.10
N VAL A 125 -5.87 9.10 -2.37
CA VAL A 125 -6.64 9.81 -1.32
C VAL A 125 -7.40 8.84 -0.42
N LEU A 126 -8.07 7.84 -1.00
CA LEU A 126 -8.83 6.84 -0.25
C LEU A 126 -7.91 5.99 0.63
N THR A 127 -6.79 5.51 0.07
CA THR A 127 -5.79 4.75 0.83
C THR A 127 -5.27 5.56 2.01
N GLN A 128 -4.99 6.85 1.83
CA GLN A 128 -4.55 7.72 2.93
C GLN A 128 -5.63 7.87 4.01
N LYS A 129 -6.90 8.07 3.62
CA LYS A 129 -8.01 8.17 4.58
C LYS A 129 -8.21 6.88 5.37
N VAL A 130 -8.08 5.72 4.73
CA VAL A 130 -8.16 4.42 5.41
C VAL A 130 -7.03 4.27 6.41
N ASP A 131 -5.79 4.61 6.03
CA ASP A 131 -4.64 4.60 6.94
C ASP A 131 -4.84 5.54 8.14
N ASP A 132 -5.36 6.75 7.90
CA ASP A 132 -5.62 7.74 8.96
C ASP A 132 -6.69 7.24 9.95
N LEU A 133 -7.78 6.63 9.45
CA LEU A 133 -8.84 6.05 10.28
C LEU A 133 -8.34 4.83 11.06
N GLU A 134 -7.57 3.95 10.42
CA GLU A 134 -6.95 2.81 11.06
C GLU A 134 -5.99 3.28 12.16
N MET A 135 -5.16 4.28 11.88
CA MET A 135 -4.26 4.88 12.86
C MET A 135 -5.03 5.54 14.01
N TYR A 136 -6.12 6.24 13.73
CA TYR A 136 -6.98 6.81 14.75
C TYR A 136 -7.50 5.74 15.71
N SER A 137 -7.97 4.60 15.19
CA SER A 137 -8.43 3.47 16.00
C SER A 137 -7.34 2.85 16.87
N ARG A 138 -6.08 2.95 16.45
CA ARG A 138 -4.87 2.42 17.12
C ARG A 138 -4.18 3.43 18.03
N ARG A 139 -4.66 4.67 18.13
CA ARG A 139 -4.00 5.74 18.90
C ARG A 139 -3.77 5.38 20.36
N SER A 140 -4.71 4.68 20.97
CA SER A 140 -4.65 4.20 22.36
C SER A 140 -3.91 2.86 22.52
N CYS A 141 -3.43 2.27 21.43
CA CYS A 141 -2.81 0.95 21.43
C CYS A 141 -1.28 1.05 21.50
N ILE A 142 -0.68 0.12 22.23
CA ILE A 142 0.76 -0.09 22.27
C ILE A 142 1.08 -1.55 21.97
N ARG A 143 2.28 -1.75 21.44
CA ARG A 143 2.86 -3.06 21.17
C ARG A 143 4.03 -3.28 22.10
N ILE A 144 4.04 -4.44 22.73
CA ILE A 144 5.07 -4.84 23.68
C ILE A 144 5.71 -6.12 23.16
N THR A 145 7.03 -6.12 23.04
CA THR A 145 7.81 -7.26 22.57
C THR A 145 8.69 -7.79 23.71
N GLY A 146 9.09 -9.06 23.65
CA GLY A 146 10.10 -9.60 24.58
C GLY A 146 9.57 -10.06 25.95
N ILE A 147 8.27 -9.98 26.21
CA ILE A 147 7.66 -10.56 27.42
C ILE A 147 7.57 -12.09 27.24
N PRO A 148 8.18 -12.90 28.12
CA PRO A 148 8.10 -14.37 28.05
C PRO A 148 6.66 -14.89 28.05
N GLU A 149 6.39 -15.88 27.20
CA GLU A 149 5.09 -16.58 27.16
C GLU A 149 5.00 -17.57 28.32
N GLU A 150 3.78 -17.79 28.82
CA GLU A 150 3.53 -18.86 29.78
C GLU A 150 3.80 -20.21 29.11
N LYS A 151 4.54 -21.09 29.80
CA LYS A 151 4.80 -22.43 29.26
C LYS A 151 3.53 -23.28 29.36
N PRO A 152 3.28 -24.18 28.40
CA PRO A 152 2.23 -25.19 28.57
C PRO A 152 2.46 -25.94 29.88
N GLN A 153 1.37 -26.20 30.60
CA GLN A 153 1.42 -27.13 31.73
C GLN A 153 1.14 -28.53 31.21
N VAL A 154 1.71 -29.54 31.86
CA VAL A 154 1.44 -30.93 31.53
C VAL A 154 0.42 -31.44 32.54
N ASP A 155 -0.66 -32.06 32.05
CA ASP A 155 -1.64 -32.70 32.93
C ASP A 155 -1.09 -34.01 33.53
N GLN A 156 -1.88 -34.63 34.40
CA GLN A 156 -1.52 -35.90 35.05
C GLN A 156 -1.31 -37.05 34.05
N ASP A 157 -1.85 -36.90 32.83
CA ASP A 157 -1.78 -37.88 31.75
C ASP A 157 -0.64 -37.59 30.75
N GLY A 158 0.20 -36.57 31.00
CA GLY A 158 1.34 -36.24 30.15
C GLY A 158 1.01 -35.37 28.93
N LYS A 159 -0.21 -34.82 28.84
CA LYS A 159 -0.66 -33.99 27.72
C LYS A 159 -0.51 -32.50 28.03
N GLU A 160 -0.07 -31.74 27.03
CA GLU A 160 0.08 -30.29 27.14
C GLU A 160 -1.31 -29.61 27.23
N VAL A 161 -1.57 -28.96 28.35
CA VAL A 161 -2.72 -28.11 28.59
C VAL A 161 -2.29 -26.66 28.39
N LYS A 162 -3.04 -25.97 27.52
CA LYS A 162 -2.86 -24.55 27.28
C LYS A 162 -3.32 -23.77 28.51
N VAL A 163 -2.39 -23.03 29.12
CA VAL A 163 -2.70 -22.14 30.24
C VAL A 163 -3.18 -20.79 29.69
N ASP A 164 -4.22 -20.25 30.29
CA ASP A 164 -4.66 -18.89 30.02
C ASP A 164 -3.63 -17.90 30.54
N GLU A 165 -2.95 -17.24 29.63
CA GLU A 165 -1.91 -16.27 29.95
C GLU A 165 -2.54 -14.95 30.41
N ASN A 166 -2.25 -14.54 31.66
CA ASN A 166 -2.61 -13.21 32.15
C ASN A 166 -1.69 -12.13 31.55
N THR A 167 -2.00 -11.71 30.32
CA THR A 167 -1.27 -10.64 29.64
C THR A 167 -1.40 -9.28 30.35
N THR A 168 -2.57 -8.98 30.94
CA THR A 168 -2.82 -7.73 31.68
C THR A 168 -1.87 -7.59 32.87
N GLY A 169 -1.76 -8.64 33.69
CA GLY A 169 -0.87 -8.67 34.86
C GLY A 169 0.60 -8.46 34.49
N LYS A 170 1.06 -9.07 33.38
CA LYS A 170 2.43 -8.87 32.87
C LYS A 170 2.70 -7.42 32.46
N ILE A 171 1.69 -6.71 31.94
CA ILE A 171 1.79 -5.30 31.56
C ILE A 171 1.83 -4.40 32.79
N VAL A 172 1.01 -4.69 33.80
CA VAL A 172 1.01 -3.96 35.09
C VAL A 172 2.35 -4.13 35.81
N GLU A 173 2.90 -5.34 35.86
CA GLU A 173 4.25 -5.60 36.40
C GLU A 173 5.30 -4.78 35.64
N LEU A 174 5.25 -4.79 34.30
CA LEU A 174 6.18 -4.03 33.47
C LEU A 174 6.07 -2.53 33.71
N ALA A 175 4.84 -2.00 33.86
CA ALA A 175 4.59 -0.59 34.13
C ALA A 175 5.17 -0.15 35.48
N ARG A 176 5.00 -0.99 36.52
CA ARG A 176 5.57 -0.76 37.84
C ARG A 176 7.10 -0.66 37.81
N LEU A 177 7.77 -1.49 37.00
CA LEU A 177 9.23 -1.47 36.86
C LEU A 177 9.78 -0.16 36.25
N ILE A 178 8.97 0.55 35.46
CA ILE A 178 9.37 1.81 34.82
C ILE A 178 8.78 3.05 35.51
N ASP A 179 8.28 2.87 36.73
CA ASP A 179 7.63 3.90 37.56
C ASP A 179 6.41 4.55 36.89
N VAL A 180 5.57 3.75 36.22
CA VAL A 180 4.31 4.23 35.64
C VAL A 180 3.14 3.54 36.36
N SER A 181 2.22 4.34 36.90
CA SER A 181 1.02 3.85 37.58
C SER A 181 -0.06 3.43 36.58
N VAL A 182 -0.02 2.16 36.19
CA VAL A 182 -1.05 1.49 35.38
C VAL A 182 -1.68 0.40 36.22
N THR A 183 -3.01 0.43 36.33
CA THR A 183 -3.81 -0.64 36.94
C THR A 183 -4.49 -1.47 35.86
N GLU A 184 -5.07 -2.61 36.25
CA GLU A 184 -5.84 -3.44 35.31
C GLU A 184 -7.02 -2.67 34.70
N ASP A 185 -7.66 -1.78 35.47
CA ASP A 185 -8.77 -0.94 35.00
C ASP A 185 -8.38 0.04 33.88
N ASP A 186 -7.10 0.42 33.78
CA ASP A 186 -6.60 1.28 32.71
C ASP A 186 -6.46 0.54 31.38
N ILE A 187 -6.43 -0.80 31.42
CA ILE A 187 -6.26 -1.67 30.27
C ILE A 187 -7.66 -2.11 29.81
N GLU A 188 -7.98 -1.82 28.56
CA GLU A 188 -9.26 -2.21 27.98
C GLU A 188 -9.20 -3.63 27.42
N VAL A 189 -8.15 -3.94 26.67
CA VAL A 189 -7.93 -5.24 26.05
C VAL A 189 -6.43 -5.47 25.97
N SER A 190 -5.99 -6.68 26.31
CA SER A 190 -4.62 -7.15 26.01
C SER A 190 -4.63 -8.59 25.52
N HIS A 191 -3.84 -8.86 24.48
CA HIS A 191 -3.71 -10.21 23.94
C HIS A 191 -2.39 -10.37 23.18
N ARG A 192 -1.96 -11.63 23.01
CA ARG A 192 -0.84 -12.00 22.15
C ARG A 192 -1.25 -11.94 20.68
N ILE A 193 -0.37 -11.44 19.83
CA ILE A 193 -0.52 -11.49 18.37
C ILE A 193 0.01 -12.82 17.85
N ASN A 194 -0.63 -13.36 16.83
CA ASN A 194 -0.13 -14.51 16.09
C ASN A 194 1.27 -14.26 15.51
N ARG A 195 2.05 -15.33 15.41
CA ARG A 195 3.38 -15.30 14.78
C ARG A 195 3.20 -15.14 13.27
N LYS A 196 4.03 -14.32 12.65
CA LYS A 196 4.09 -14.22 11.18
C LYS A 196 4.89 -15.36 10.56
N ASP A 197 6.03 -15.73 11.15
CA ASP A 197 7.04 -16.53 10.45
C ASP A 197 7.42 -17.85 11.13
N GLY A 198 6.54 -18.46 11.94
CA GLY A 198 6.81 -19.76 12.57
C GLY A 198 7.97 -19.80 13.58
N SER A 199 8.78 -18.74 13.70
CA SER A 199 9.91 -18.60 14.61
C SER A 199 9.46 -18.94 16.04
N ARG A 200 10.06 -20.00 16.60
CA ARG A 200 9.80 -20.44 17.97
C ARG A 200 10.68 -19.77 19.01
N ASP A 201 11.74 -19.12 18.57
CA ASP A 201 12.80 -18.62 19.46
C ASP A 201 12.45 -17.29 20.14
N ARG A 202 11.46 -16.55 19.61
CA ARG A 202 11.06 -15.26 20.18
C ARG A 202 9.62 -15.30 20.69
N PRO A 203 9.35 -14.72 21.87
CA PRO A 203 8.00 -14.64 22.39
C PRO A 203 7.11 -13.79 21.48
N ARG A 204 5.85 -14.21 21.31
CA ARG A 204 4.82 -13.45 20.61
C ARG A 204 4.68 -12.06 21.19
N GLN A 205 4.33 -11.08 20.37
CA GLN A 205 4.15 -9.72 20.85
C GLN A 205 2.78 -9.57 21.53
N ILE A 206 2.66 -8.66 22.48
CA ILE A 206 1.39 -8.28 23.10
C ILE A 206 0.92 -6.96 22.48
N ILE A 207 -0.34 -6.90 22.06
CA ILE A 207 -1.02 -5.61 21.83
C ILE A 207 -1.89 -5.36 23.04
N THR A 208 -1.85 -4.13 23.54
CA THR A 208 -2.79 -3.66 24.55
C THR A 208 -3.36 -2.29 24.20
N ARG A 209 -4.63 -2.11 24.52
CA ARG A 209 -5.35 -0.83 24.44
C ARG A 209 -5.42 -0.21 25.84
N ILE A 210 -4.86 0.99 25.98
CA ILE A 210 -4.86 1.75 27.22
C ILE A 210 -5.93 2.84 27.15
N LYS A 211 -6.84 2.87 28.11
CA LYS A 211 -7.96 3.85 28.14
C LYS A 211 -7.45 5.29 28.21
N ASN A 212 -6.43 5.53 29.04
CA ASN A 212 -5.87 6.86 29.25
C ASN A 212 -4.64 7.11 28.37
N ASN A 213 -4.75 8.05 27.43
CA ASN A 213 -3.65 8.44 26.55
C ASN A 213 -2.42 8.98 27.31
N VAL A 214 -2.58 9.64 28.45
CA VAL A 214 -1.44 10.12 29.25
C VAL A 214 -0.62 8.95 29.78
N LYS A 215 -1.28 7.93 30.33
CA LYS A 215 -0.63 6.70 30.81
C LYS A 215 0.04 5.94 29.67
N ARG A 216 -0.62 5.87 28.51
CA ARG A 216 -0.03 5.31 27.28
C ARG A 216 1.29 6.01 26.90
N HIS A 217 1.29 7.34 26.87
CA HIS A 217 2.50 8.11 26.57
C HIS A 217 3.58 7.88 27.62
N ALA A 218 3.22 7.86 28.91
CA ALA A 218 4.16 7.59 30.00
C ALA A 218 4.82 6.21 29.88
N LEU A 219 4.07 5.17 29.51
CA LEU A 219 4.62 3.83 29.25
C LEU A 219 5.69 3.85 28.16
N ILE A 220 5.43 4.52 27.04
CA ILE A 220 6.38 4.61 25.92
C ILE A 220 7.57 5.49 26.31
N SER A 221 7.33 6.67 26.88
CA SER A 221 8.38 7.63 27.22
C SER A 221 9.32 7.11 28.30
N ASN A 222 8.82 6.28 29.23
CA ASN A 222 9.63 5.68 30.29
C ASN A 222 10.17 4.29 29.93
N SER A 223 9.82 3.74 28.76
CA SER A 223 10.28 2.42 28.31
C SER A 223 11.81 2.28 28.24
N TYR A 224 12.54 3.39 28.07
CA TYR A 224 14.00 3.38 28.13
C TYR A 224 14.53 2.87 29.46
N LYS A 225 13.78 3.00 30.57
CA LYS A 225 14.18 2.50 31.89
C LYS A 225 14.28 0.97 31.92
N LEU A 226 13.61 0.25 31.02
CA LEU A 226 13.74 -1.21 30.88
C LEU A 226 15.19 -1.64 30.61
N ALA A 227 16.01 -0.74 30.05
CA ALA A 227 17.45 -0.90 29.91
C ALA A 227 18.17 -1.30 31.20
N LYS A 228 17.70 -0.76 32.33
CA LYS A 228 18.35 -0.87 33.63
C LYS A 228 18.14 -2.25 34.25
N PHE A 229 17.23 -3.06 33.70
CA PHE A 229 16.86 -4.36 34.22
C PHE A 229 17.35 -5.48 33.29
N PRO A 230 18.44 -6.20 33.64
CA PRO A 230 18.99 -7.28 32.82
C PRO A 230 17.95 -8.36 32.47
N ALA A 231 17.05 -8.68 33.42
CA ALA A 231 15.98 -9.66 33.25
C ALA A 231 14.94 -9.26 32.19
N LYS A 232 14.88 -7.98 31.81
CA LYS A 232 13.96 -7.47 30.76
C LYS A 232 14.72 -7.08 29.49
N LYS A 233 15.97 -7.52 29.32
CA LYS A 233 16.74 -7.33 28.07
C LYS A 233 15.94 -7.93 26.90
N GLY A 234 15.78 -7.14 25.84
CA GLY A 234 14.94 -7.53 24.69
C GLY A 234 13.46 -7.17 24.82
N THR A 235 13.03 -6.61 25.96
CA THR A 235 11.67 -6.06 26.11
C THR A 235 11.63 -4.63 25.59
N TYR A 236 10.65 -4.35 24.72
CA TYR A 236 10.45 -3.02 24.15
C TYR A 236 8.97 -2.67 24.14
N ILE A 237 8.68 -1.38 24.34
CA ILE A 237 7.33 -0.83 24.26
C ILE A 237 7.34 0.21 23.14
N CYS A 238 6.46 0.03 22.16
CA CYS A 238 6.29 0.99 21.07
C CYS A 238 4.81 1.28 20.82
N GLN A 239 4.52 2.37 20.11
CA GLN A 239 3.17 2.66 19.65
C GLN A 239 2.75 1.63 18.59
N GLU A 240 1.49 1.21 18.63
CA GLU A 240 0.92 0.38 17.58
C GLU A 240 0.67 1.23 16.33
N LEU A 241 1.38 0.94 15.22
CA LEU A 241 1.28 1.66 13.96
C LEU A 241 0.56 0.83 12.90
N THR A 242 0.00 1.49 11.88
CA THR A 242 -0.44 0.81 10.65
C THR A 242 0.74 0.18 9.93
N LYS A 243 0.47 -0.74 8.99
CA LYS A 243 1.54 -1.40 8.22
C LYS A 243 2.40 -0.39 7.45
N ALA A 244 1.76 0.60 6.82
CA ALA A 244 2.44 1.64 6.05
C ALA A 244 3.35 2.50 6.95
N ARG A 245 2.81 3.03 8.06
CA ARG A 245 3.56 3.86 9.01
C ARG A 245 4.67 3.07 9.72
N SER A 246 4.44 1.80 10.01
CA SER A 246 5.47 0.91 10.58
C SER A 246 6.66 0.73 9.65
N LYS A 247 6.41 0.60 8.33
CA LYS A 247 7.46 0.58 7.30
C LYS A 247 8.24 1.88 7.28
N VAL A 248 7.57 3.04 7.23
CA VAL A 248 8.24 4.35 7.26
C VAL A 248 9.08 4.52 8.53
N ALA A 249 8.55 4.13 9.69
CA ALA A 249 9.29 4.18 10.94
C ALA A 249 10.53 3.26 10.93
N TYR A 250 10.46 2.12 10.24
CA TYR A 250 11.60 1.23 10.04
C TYR A 250 12.68 1.87 9.17
N GLU A 251 12.31 2.42 8.01
CA GLU A 251 13.26 3.10 7.11
C GLU A 251 13.93 4.30 7.82
N ALA A 252 13.15 5.10 8.54
CA ALA A 252 13.69 6.22 9.32
C ALA A 252 14.71 5.76 10.37
N ARG A 253 14.53 4.59 11.00
CA ARG A 253 15.52 4.01 11.93
C ARG A 253 16.78 3.55 11.21
N GLN A 254 16.69 3.05 9.97
CA GLN A 254 17.87 2.71 9.17
C GLN A 254 18.71 3.96 8.89
N LEU A 255 18.07 5.07 8.50
CA LEU A 255 18.78 6.33 8.26
C LEU A 255 19.54 6.84 9.48
N VAL A 256 18.98 6.65 10.69
CA VAL A 256 19.68 7.00 11.92
C VAL A 256 20.90 6.10 12.15
N ARG A 257 20.75 4.78 11.95
CA ARG A 257 21.83 3.81 12.07
C ARG A 257 22.98 4.10 11.10
N GLU A 258 22.63 4.53 9.90
CA GLU A 258 23.56 4.98 8.85
C GLU A 258 24.10 6.40 9.09
N LYS A 259 23.73 7.05 10.20
CA LYS A 259 24.12 8.42 10.59
C LYS A 259 23.76 9.49 9.55
N LYS A 260 22.74 9.24 8.72
CA LYS A 260 22.22 10.18 7.71
C LYS A 260 21.24 11.19 8.30
N ILE A 261 20.59 10.83 9.40
CA ILE A 261 19.76 11.74 10.20
C ILE A 261 20.14 11.60 11.67
N LYS A 262 19.84 12.62 12.48
CA LYS A 262 20.28 12.70 13.88
C LYS A 262 19.48 11.79 14.82
N SER A 263 18.17 11.72 14.63
CA SER A 263 17.29 10.91 15.47
C SER A 263 15.93 10.72 14.83
N THR A 264 15.22 9.67 15.23
CA THR A 264 13.83 9.42 14.83
C THR A 264 12.97 9.07 16.05
N GLY A 265 11.67 9.34 15.96
CA GLY A 265 10.69 9.04 17.00
C GLY A 265 9.31 8.85 16.40
N VAL A 266 8.37 8.38 17.22
CA VAL A 266 6.97 8.23 16.83
C VAL A 266 6.11 8.95 17.86
N TRP A 267 5.21 9.81 17.39
CA TRP A 267 4.28 10.53 18.24
C TRP A 267 2.89 10.54 17.61
N ASP A 268 1.91 9.94 18.31
CA ASP A 268 0.52 9.85 17.84
C ASP A 268 0.40 9.37 16.38
N GLY A 269 1.19 8.36 16.02
CA GLY A 269 1.19 7.78 14.67
C GLY A 269 2.01 8.55 13.64
N LYS A 270 2.57 9.72 13.97
CA LYS A 270 3.48 10.46 13.08
C LYS A 270 4.91 10.04 13.33
N ILE A 271 5.68 9.85 12.27
CA ILE A 271 7.11 9.58 12.35
C ILE A 271 7.83 10.92 12.37
N LEU A 272 8.51 11.22 13.47
CA LEU A 272 9.27 12.43 13.67
C LEU A 272 10.73 12.16 13.35
N MET A 273 11.30 12.92 12.42
CA MET A 273 12.71 12.85 12.03
C MET A 273 13.40 14.16 12.37
N THR A 274 14.62 14.08 12.91
CA THR A 274 15.49 15.24 13.10
C THR A 274 16.68 15.09 12.17
N ASP A 275 16.88 16.05 11.27
CA ASP A 275 18.02 16.04 10.35
C ASP A 275 19.34 16.37 11.09
N LEU A 276 20.47 16.27 10.39
CA LEU A 276 21.79 16.56 10.97
C LEU A 276 21.96 18.05 11.33
N ARG A 277 21.20 18.94 10.69
CA ARG A 277 21.19 20.39 10.94
C ARG A 277 20.26 20.80 12.09
N GLY A 278 19.49 19.86 12.65
CA GLY A 278 18.51 20.09 13.70
C GLY A 278 17.09 20.44 13.23
N GLY A 279 16.85 20.44 11.91
CA GLY A 279 15.52 20.54 11.31
C GLY A 279 14.64 19.36 11.68
N LYS A 280 13.35 19.61 11.92
CA LYS A 280 12.37 18.60 12.34
C LYS A 280 11.34 18.38 11.24
N HIS A 281 11.12 17.11 10.91
CA HIS A 281 10.17 16.69 9.88
C HIS A 281 9.19 15.69 10.49
N ALA A 282 7.90 15.84 10.19
CA ALA A 282 6.88 14.89 10.60
C ALA A 282 6.28 14.28 9.33
N VAL A 283 6.35 12.96 9.22
CA VAL A 283 5.87 12.23 8.05
C VAL A 283 4.89 11.13 8.46
N GLN A 284 3.92 10.86 7.59
CA GLN A 284 2.85 9.89 7.81
C GLN A 284 2.75 8.88 6.68
N SER A 285 3.24 9.23 5.48
CA SER A 285 3.23 8.38 4.31
C SER A 285 4.65 8.11 3.79
N LEU A 286 4.77 7.11 2.92
CA LEU A 286 6.03 6.82 2.24
C LEU A 286 6.43 7.96 1.30
N ASP A 287 5.45 8.58 0.62
CA ASP A 287 5.70 9.68 -0.30
C ASP A 287 6.30 10.89 0.44
N GLU A 288 5.69 11.30 1.56
CA GLU A 288 6.22 12.38 2.41
C GLU A 288 7.62 12.06 2.93
N PHE A 289 7.87 10.80 3.32
CA PHE A 289 9.18 10.34 3.74
C PHE A 289 10.22 10.49 2.61
N LEU A 290 9.88 10.05 1.39
CA LEU A 290 10.77 10.16 0.23
C LEU A 290 11.03 11.61 -0.17
N ASP A 291 10.01 12.49 -0.08
CA ASP A 291 10.17 13.92 -0.32
C ASP A 291 11.17 14.55 0.67
N VAL A 292 11.04 14.22 1.96
CA VAL A 292 11.99 14.67 2.98
C VAL A 292 13.39 14.13 2.70
N VAL A 293 13.53 12.83 2.44
CA VAL A 293 14.82 12.20 2.13
C VAL A 293 15.51 12.86 0.93
N ARG A 294 14.77 13.11 -0.15
CA ARG A 294 15.25 13.85 -1.33
C ARG A 294 15.68 15.27 -0.98
N SER A 295 14.88 15.99 -0.20
CA SER A 295 15.20 17.37 0.23
C SER A 295 16.46 17.46 1.09
N LEU A 296 16.81 16.38 1.78
CA LEU A 296 18.03 16.26 2.58
C LEU A 296 19.25 15.83 1.77
N GLY A 297 19.09 15.54 0.47
CA GLY A 297 20.17 15.03 -0.40
C GLY A 297 20.58 13.59 -0.07
N ILE A 298 19.77 12.87 0.71
CA ILE A 298 20.06 11.51 1.14
C ILE A 298 19.68 10.55 0.01
N GLY A 299 20.67 9.86 -0.57
CA GLY A 299 20.43 8.85 -1.61
C GLY A 299 20.63 9.32 -3.06
N ASN A 300 21.20 10.51 -3.27
CA ASN A 300 21.70 10.93 -4.59
C ASN A 300 23.12 10.42 -4.89
N ASP A 301 23.76 9.75 -3.93
CA ASP A 301 25.01 9.01 -4.15
C ASP A 301 24.68 7.68 -4.84
N THR A 302 24.33 7.75 -6.12
CA THR A 302 24.54 6.64 -7.04
C THR A 302 26.01 6.73 -7.48
N PRO A 303 26.82 5.66 -7.36
CA PRO A 303 28.15 5.64 -7.97
C PRO A 303 28.09 5.80 -9.48
#